data_AF-A0A9E5FQ83-F1
#
_entry.id   AF-A0A9E5FQ83-F1
#
_cell.length_a   1.000
_cell.length_b   1.000
_cell.length_c   1.000
_cell.angle_alpha   90.00
_cell.angle_beta   90.00
_cell.angle_gamma   90.00
#
_symmetry.space_group_name_H-M   'P 1'
#
loop_
_entity.id
_entity.type
_entity.pdbx_description
1 polymer ?
#
loop_
_entity_poly.entity_id
_entity_poly.type
_entity_poly.pdbx_seq_one_letter_code
_entity_poly.pdbx_strand_id
1 'polypeptide(L)'
;MQRFFSVRSLGDPTVYRGAFVSWVSTLFGLVLGLTIGLTAFQTHAQTSNTSPQVKPMGKSAEVAKRNKGGGAKNPQANKTAGLHDAAHFANLPTLTPMQLELAQQVLLGQMPCELGASVLVQALPQAAGYFQIHFGKQRFVLAPVETSTGALRLEDPRTGAVWLQLANKSMMMNSQLGKRVVDECMSPSQTQVARAMEKNPPPSLLEPMPTPKILQNSFAQQDSPN
;
A
#
# COMPACT_ATOMS: atom_id res chain seq x y z
N MET A 1 -14.03 49.10 -45.97
CA MET A 1 -14.10 47.67 -46.32
C MET A 1 -14.00 46.89 -45.01
N GLN A 2 -15.07 46.68 -44.22
CA GLN A 2 -16.03 45.55 -44.28
C GLN A 2 -15.34 44.24 -44.75
N ARG A 3 -15.27 43.13 -44.01
CA ARG A 3 -16.35 42.32 -43.38
C ARG A 3 -15.75 41.47 -42.23
N PHE A 4 -16.30 41.46 -41.02
CA PHE A 4 -17.28 40.47 -40.53
C PHE A 4 -17.05 39.03 -41.01
N PHE A 5 -16.51 38.18 -40.13
CA PHE A 5 -16.84 36.75 -40.11
C PHE A 5 -17.31 36.39 -38.69
N SER A 6 -18.64 36.42 -38.56
CA SER A 6 -19.40 35.80 -37.49
C SER A 6 -19.84 34.43 -38.00
N VAL A 7 -19.43 33.35 -37.33
CA VAL A 7 -20.17 32.08 -37.41
C VAL A 7 -20.30 31.52 -36.00
N ARG A 8 -21.51 31.69 -35.46
CA ARG A 8 -22.10 30.87 -34.40
C ARG A 8 -22.26 29.44 -34.92
N SER A 9 -21.96 28.44 -34.09
CA SER A 9 -22.72 27.19 -34.14
C SER A 9 -22.91 26.67 -32.73
N LEU A 10 -24.17 26.75 -32.28
CA LEU A 10 -24.71 26.22 -31.05
C LEU A 10 -24.95 24.72 -31.22
N GLY A 11 -24.58 23.93 -30.23
CA GLY A 11 -24.99 22.53 -30.09
C GLY A 11 -25.17 22.20 -28.62
N ASP A 12 -26.37 22.49 -28.11
CA ASP A 12 -26.78 22.20 -26.73
C ASP A 12 -27.20 20.72 -26.56
N PRO A 13 -27.18 20.17 -25.33
CA PRO A 13 -27.34 18.77 -24.98
C PRO A 13 -28.78 18.46 -24.58
N THR A 14 -29.38 17.38 -25.08
CA THR A 14 -30.48 16.70 -24.37
C THR A 14 -30.75 15.33 -24.99
N VAL A 15 -31.27 14.43 -24.15
CA VAL A 15 -31.87 13.11 -24.48
C VAL A 15 -30.94 11.93 -24.22
N TYR A 16 -30.94 11.45 -22.97
CA TYR A 16 -31.19 10.02 -22.71
C TYR A 16 -31.71 9.87 -21.27
N ARG A 17 -33.04 9.98 -21.11
CA ARG A 17 -33.79 9.70 -19.88
C ARG A 17 -34.72 8.53 -20.19
N GLY A 18 -34.44 7.37 -19.62
CA GLY A 18 -35.30 6.18 -19.64
C GLY A 18 -34.86 5.27 -18.49
N ALA A 19 -35.55 5.30 -17.34
CA ALA A 19 -36.75 4.52 -17.05
C ALA A 19 -36.45 3.01 -16.93
N PHE A 20 -36.10 2.56 -15.72
CA PHE A 20 -36.33 1.17 -15.31
C PHE A 20 -36.87 1.17 -13.88
N VAL A 21 -38.20 1.27 -13.82
CA VAL A 21 -39.06 1.21 -12.65
C VAL A 21 -39.43 -0.25 -12.38
N SER A 22 -39.70 -0.55 -11.11
CA SER A 22 -40.48 -1.68 -10.59
C SER A 22 -39.98 -3.08 -10.87
N TRP A 23 -39.52 -3.78 -9.83
CA TRP A 23 -40.00 -5.13 -9.48
C TRP A 23 -39.86 -5.30 -7.94
N VAL A 24 -40.75 -4.64 -7.21
CA VAL A 24 -41.15 -5.06 -5.85
C VAL A 24 -42.33 -6.00 -6.04
N SER A 25 -42.23 -7.25 -5.58
CA SER A 25 -43.34 -7.99 -4.95
C SER A 25 -42.97 -9.44 -4.62
N THR A 26 -43.46 -9.87 -3.45
CA THR A 26 -43.82 -11.25 -3.05
C THR A 26 -42.71 -12.24 -2.68
N LEU A 27 -42.47 -12.45 -1.37
CA LEU A 27 -43.15 -13.48 -0.56
C LEU A 27 -42.52 -13.61 0.84
N PHE A 28 -43.30 -13.21 1.84
CA PHE A 28 -43.22 -13.60 3.24
C PHE A 28 -43.71 -15.06 3.41
N GLY A 29 -43.12 -15.82 4.33
CA GLY A 29 -43.60 -17.14 4.76
C GLY A 29 -42.47 -18.01 5.34
N LEU A 30 -42.08 -17.86 6.61
CA LEU A 30 -42.65 -18.55 7.79
C LEU A 30 -42.29 -20.05 7.83
N VAL A 31 -41.20 -20.41 8.51
CA VAL A 31 -41.05 -21.73 9.16
C VAL A 31 -40.33 -21.55 10.50
N LEU A 32 -40.99 -22.06 11.54
CA LEU A 32 -40.61 -22.07 12.95
C LEU A 32 -39.29 -22.82 13.21
N GLY A 33 -38.64 -22.43 14.31
CA GLY A 33 -37.38 -23.00 14.76
C GLY A 33 -37.47 -24.39 15.38
N LEU A 34 -36.31 -24.91 15.77
CA LEU A 34 -36.16 -25.84 16.87
C LEU A 34 -34.72 -25.78 17.40
N THR A 35 -34.63 -25.97 18.71
CA THR A 35 -33.54 -25.75 19.66
C THR A 35 -32.56 -26.94 19.80
N ILE A 36 -31.52 -26.72 20.62
CA ILE A 36 -30.66 -27.71 21.34
C ILE A 36 -29.50 -28.28 20.49
N GLY A 37 -28.23 -28.33 20.94
CA GLY A 37 -27.69 -28.10 22.26
C GLY A 37 -26.15 -28.12 22.30
N LEU A 38 -25.66 -27.70 23.47
CA LEU A 38 -24.31 -27.75 23.97
C LEU A 38 -23.80 -29.20 24.10
N THR A 39 -22.61 -29.50 23.59
CA THR A 39 -21.75 -30.55 24.18
C THR A 39 -20.28 -30.16 24.09
N ALA A 40 -19.69 -29.94 25.28
CA ALA A 40 -18.27 -29.99 25.52
C ALA A 40 -17.75 -31.43 25.39
N PHE A 41 -16.49 -31.62 25.00
CA PHE A 41 -15.45 -32.31 25.79
C PHE A 41 -14.29 -32.92 24.96
N GLN A 42 -13.09 -32.56 25.42
CA GLN A 42 -11.87 -33.37 25.61
C GLN A 42 -10.99 -33.80 24.42
N THR A 43 -9.92 -33.03 24.28
CA THR A 43 -8.51 -33.43 24.12
C THR A 43 -8.13 -34.71 24.87
N HIS A 44 -7.35 -35.61 24.25
CA HIS A 44 -6.29 -36.45 24.87
C HIS A 44 -5.15 -36.65 23.85
N ALA A 45 -3.92 -36.72 24.37
CA ALA A 45 -2.65 -36.74 23.66
C ALA A 45 -1.93 -38.09 23.84
N GLN A 46 -0.92 -38.35 22.98
CA GLN A 46 0.28 -39.20 23.20
C GLN A 46 0.02 -40.74 23.27
N THR A 47 0.87 -41.67 22.80
CA THR A 47 2.34 -41.70 22.66
C THR A 47 2.80 -42.96 21.88
N SER A 48 4.07 -42.94 21.41
CA SER A 48 5.06 -44.03 21.27
C SER A 48 4.81 -45.17 20.24
N ASN A 49 5.56 -45.22 19.13
CA ASN A 49 6.94 -45.71 18.91
C ASN A 49 7.05 -47.25 18.72
N THR A 50 7.42 -47.70 17.50
CA THR A 50 8.74 -48.32 17.19
C THR A 50 8.69 -49.10 15.87
N SER A 51 9.68 -48.80 15.01
CA SER A 51 10.02 -49.35 13.67
C SER A 51 10.60 -50.79 13.76
N PRO A 52 10.83 -51.57 12.68
CA PRO A 52 11.83 -51.23 11.65
C PRO A 52 11.55 -51.65 10.18
N GLN A 53 11.93 -50.73 9.27
CA GLN A 53 12.70 -50.94 8.02
C GLN A 53 12.09 -51.73 6.85
N VAL A 54 12.00 -51.08 5.67
CA VAL A 54 12.73 -51.35 4.41
C VAL A 54 12.19 -50.38 3.31
N LYS A 55 13.09 -49.61 2.67
CA LYS A 55 12.91 -48.87 1.39
C LYS A 55 13.41 -49.79 0.24
N PRO A 56 13.11 -49.61 -1.08
CA PRO A 56 12.93 -48.31 -1.76
C PRO A 56 12.02 -48.25 -3.03
N MET A 57 11.88 -47.02 -3.55
CA MET A 57 11.73 -46.59 -4.96
C MET A 57 10.59 -47.09 -5.87
N GLY A 58 9.80 -46.14 -6.41
CA GLY A 58 9.47 -46.16 -7.86
C GLY A 58 8.03 -45.87 -8.31
N LYS A 59 7.85 -44.68 -8.90
CA LYS A 59 7.22 -44.42 -10.22
C LYS A 59 5.67 -44.38 -10.38
N SER A 60 5.19 -43.14 -10.55
CA SER A 60 4.30 -42.61 -11.61
C SER A 60 2.83 -43.05 -11.76
N ALA A 61 1.95 -42.05 -11.57
CA ALA A 61 0.78 -41.61 -12.38
C ALA A 61 -0.26 -42.62 -12.93
N GLU A 62 -1.56 -42.32 -12.72
CA GLU A 62 -2.54 -41.98 -13.78
C GLU A 62 -4.01 -42.01 -13.23
N VAL A 63 -4.65 -40.82 -13.17
CA VAL A 63 -6.05 -40.45 -13.57
C VAL A 63 -7.28 -41.16 -12.98
N ALA A 64 -8.22 -40.39 -12.40
CA ALA A 64 -9.55 -40.10 -13.01
C ALA A 64 -10.60 -39.46 -12.07
N LYS A 65 -11.28 -38.42 -12.63
CA LYS A 65 -12.67 -37.94 -12.42
C LYS A 65 -13.06 -37.33 -11.07
N ARG A 66 -13.40 -36.03 -10.95
CA ARG A 66 -14.44 -35.18 -11.59
C ARG A 66 -15.82 -35.28 -10.92
N ASN A 67 -16.23 -34.24 -10.17
CA ASN A 67 -17.37 -33.32 -10.41
C ASN A 67 -17.72 -32.55 -9.11
N LYS A 68 -17.73 -31.21 -9.12
CA LYS A 68 -18.81 -30.25 -9.48
C LYS A 68 -19.88 -30.06 -8.41
N GLY A 69 -20.13 -28.77 -8.14
CA GLY A 69 -21.33 -28.21 -7.50
C GLY A 69 -20.98 -27.60 -6.14
N GLY A 70 -21.07 -26.30 -5.89
CA GLY A 70 -21.87 -25.25 -6.52
C GLY A 70 -22.83 -24.67 -5.47
N GLY A 71 -22.78 -23.35 -5.26
CA GLY A 71 -23.71 -22.62 -4.36
C GLY A 71 -22.97 -21.55 -3.57
N ALA A 72 -22.67 -20.39 -4.16
CA ALA A 72 -23.53 -19.20 -4.29
C ALA A 72 -23.36 -18.21 -3.12
N LYS A 73 -22.54 -17.18 -3.35
CA LYS A 73 -22.91 -15.77 -3.60
C LYS A 73 -23.33 -15.00 -2.34
N ASN A 74 -22.39 -14.23 -1.81
CA ASN A 74 -22.69 -12.94 -1.18
C ASN A 74 -21.96 -11.83 -1.95
N PRO A 75 -22.60 -11.13 -2.90
CA PRO A 75 -21.98 -10.04 -3.62
C PRO A 75 -22.28 -8.72 -2.88
N GLN A 76 -21.66 -8.51 -1.73
CA GLN A 76 -21.62 -7.19 -1.09
C GLN A 76 -20.28 -7.02 -0.36
N ALA A 77 -19.20 -7.12 -1.12
CA ALA A 77 -17.88 -6.68 -0.68
C ALA A 77 -17.18 -6.04 -1.87
N ASN A 78 -17.08 -4.72 -1.80
CA ASN A 78 -16.06 -3.91 -2.45
C ASN A 78 -16.12 -3.82 -3.99
N LYS A 79 -17.15 -3.14 -4.51
CA LYS A 79 -17.07 -2.47 -5.81
C LYS A 79 -16.69 -1.00 -5.61
N THR A 80 -15.47 -0.74 -5.15
CA THR A 80 -14.85 0.59 -5.28
C THR A 80 -13.32 0.57 -5.30
N ALA A 81 -12.65 -0.56 -5.04
CA ALA A 81 -11.20 -0.66 -5.20
C ALA A 81 -10.85 -1.17 -6.61
N GLY A 82 -10.74 -0.27 -7.58
CA GLY A 82 -10.15 -0.61 -8.88
C GLY A 82 -10.92 -0.13 -10.11
N LEU A 83 -11.40 1.11 -10.11
CA LEU A 83 -11.71 1.87 -11.33
C LEU A 83 -11.73 3.36 -10.98
N HIS A 84 -10.56 3.97 -11.00
CA HIS A 84 -10.37 5.43 -11.01
C HIS A 84 -9.37 5.68 -12.17
N ASP A 85 -9.68 5.20 -13.38
CA ASP A 85 -10.41 5.87 -14.47
C ASP A 85 -9.77 7.18 -14.90
N ALA A 86 -9.35 7.22 -16.16
CA ALA A 86 -8.61 8.33 -16.76
C ALA A 86 -9.26 9.72 -16.57
N ALA A 87 -10.59 9.76 -16.39
CA ALA A 87 -11.35 10.97 -16.08
C ALA A 87 -10.97 11.62 -14.74
N HIS A 88 -10.46 10.84 -13.79
CA HIS A 88 -10.00 11.35 -12.50
C HIS A 88 -8.68 12.10 -12.61
N PHE A 89 -7.76 11.60 -13.44
CA PHE A 89 -6.48 12.28 -13.69
C PHE A 89 -6.67 13.66 -14.32
N ALA A 90 -7.73 13.84 -15.11
CA ALA A 90 -8.05 15.10 -15.77
C ALA A 90 -8.49 16.23 -14.81
N ASN A 91 -8.86 15.90 -13.57
CA ASN A 91 -9.33 16.87 -12.57
C ASN A 91 -8.43 16.94 -11.32
N LEU A 92 -7.14 16.63 -11.48
CA LEU A 92 -6.18 16.77 -10.38
C LEU A 92 -5.81 18.25 -10.17
N PRO A 93 -5.77 18.73 -8.91
CA PRO A 93 -5.32 20.10 -8.62
C PRO A 93 -3.91 20.37 -9.14
N THR A 94 -3.65 21.60 -9.60
CA THR A 94 -2.30 22.04 -9.93
C THR A 94 -1.43 22.07 -8.67
N LEU A 95 -0.25 21.47 -8.76
CA LEU A 95 0.72 21.45 -7.66
C LEU A 95 1.45 22.79 -7.56
N THR A 96 1.82 23.17 -6.34
CA THR A 96 2.68 24.32 -6.08
C THR A 96 4.12 24.06 -6.55
N PRO A 97 4.95 25.10 -6.74
CA PRO A 97 6.36 24.93 -7.10
C PRO A 97 7.12 24.05 -6.09
N MET A 98 6.88 24.24 -4.79
CA MET A 98 7.50 23.44 -3.74
C MET A 98 7.12 21.95 -3.85
N GLN A 99 5.86 21.65 -4.15
CA GLN A 99 5.43 20.26 -4.38
C GLN A 99 6.09 19.64 -5.63
N LEU A 100 6.33 20.43 -6.69
CA LEU A 100 7.04 19.96 -7.88
C LEU A 100 8.53 19.70 -7.61
N GLU A 101 9.16 20.47 -6.72
CA GLU A 101 10.54 20.20 -6.27
C GLU A 101 10.62 18.91 -5.46
N LEU A 102 9.67 18.70 -4.54
CA LEU A 102 9.56 17.45 -3.78
C LEU A 102 9.31 16.26 -4.70
N ALA A 103 8.51 16.42 -5.76
CA ALA A 103 8.24 15.36 -6.73
C ALA A 103 9.52 14.80 -7.37
N GLN A 104 10.56 15.62 -7.58
CA GLN A 104 11.81 15.19 -8.19
C GLN A 104 12.63 14.24 -7.30
N GLN A 105 12.35 14.25 -5.99
CA GLN A 105 13.07 13.44 -5.00
C GLN A 105 12.39 12.08 -4.77
N VAL A 106 11.22 11.86 -5.35
CA VAL A 106 10.46 10.62 -5.15
C VAL A 106 11.18 9.44 -5.77
N LEU A 107 11.45 8.43 -4.94
CA LEU A 107 12.03 7.18 -5.43
C LEU A 107 10.97 6.36 -6.16
N LEU A 108 11.28 5.97 -7.39
CA LEU A 108 10.39 5.20 -8.28
C LEU A 108 10.81 3.73 -8.36
N GLY A 109 9.89 2.90 -8.84
CA GLY A 109 10.13 1.49 -9.14
C GLY A 109 9.39 0.54 -8.22
N GLN A 110 9.68 -0.75 -8.39
CA GLN A 110 9.15 -1.82 -7.54
C GLN A 110 9.98 -1.89 -6.25
N MET A 111 9.32 -1.74 -5.11
CA MET A 111 9.93 -1.79 -3.78
C MET A 111 9.43 -3.04 -3.06
N PRO A 112 10.31 -4.02 -2.78
CA PRO A 112 9.98 -5.10 -1.85
C PRO A 112 9.80 -4.52 -0.45
N CYS A 113 8.80 -5.02 0.27
CA CYS A 113 8.42 -4.62 1.62
C CYS A 113 8.52 -5.82 2.57
N GLU A 114 8.19 -5.61 3.84
CA GLU A 114 8.12 -6.72 4.80
C GLU A 114 7.06 -7.78 4.42
N LEU A 115 7.14 -8.95 5.04
CA LEU A 115 6.18 -10.06 4.89
C LEU A 115 5.94 -10.52 3.45
N GLY A 116 6.87 -10.24 2.53
CA GLY A 116 6.77 -10.59 1.11
C GLY A 116 5.83 -9.68 0.30
N ALA A 117 5.38 -8.56 0.88
CA ALA A 117 4.62 -7.55 0.17
C ALA A 117 5.51 -6.77 -0.82
N SER A 118 4.90 -6.10 -1.78
CA SER A 118 5.62 -5.20 -2.68
C SER A 118 4.73 -4.09 -3.22
N VAL A 119 5.34 -2.92 -3.40
CA VAL A 119 4.69 -1.71 -3.90
C VAL A 119 5.38 -1.24 -5.17
N LEU A 120 4.62 -0.82 -6.17
CA LEU A 120 5.15 -0.17 -7.36
C LEU A 120 4.83 1.32 -7.30
N VAL A 121 5.86 2.16 -7.35
CA VAL A 121 5.73 3.62 -7.40
C VAL A 121 6.12 4.10 -8.80
N GLN A 122 5.22 4.83 -9.47
CA GLN A 122 5.43 5.34 -10.82
C GLN A 122 5.02 6.81 -10.89
N ALA A 123 5.76 7.61 -11.67
CA ALA A 123 5.27 8.93 -12.07
C ALA A 123 4.01 8.76 -12.92
N LEU A 124 3.05 9.68 -12.78
CA LEU A 124 1.82 9.69 -13.57
C LEU A 124 2.01 10.59 -14.80
N PRO A 125 2.10 10.05 -16.03
CA PRO A 125 2.41 10.85 -17.22
C PRO A 125 1.36 11.91 -17.55
N GLN A 126 0.11 11.69 -17.11
CA GLN A 126 -1.02 12.58 -17.37
C GLN A 126 -1.04 13.80 -16.44
N ALA A 127 -0.29 13.79 -15.34
CA ALA A 127 -0.24 14.89 -14.38
C ALA A 127 1.15 15.01 -13.74
N ALA A 128 1.88 16.05 -14.14
CA ALA A 128 3.24 16.29 -13.66
C ALA A 128 3.27 16.42 -12.12
N GLY A 129 4.24 15.73 -11.50
CA GLY A 129 4.44 15.70 -10.05
C GLY A 129 3.47 14.81 -9.27
N TYR A 130 2.51 14.16 -9.93
CA TYR A 130 1.68 13.12 -9.32
C TYR A 130 2.31 11.73 -9.53
N PHE A 131 2.00 10.83 -8.59
CA PHE A 131 2.49 9.46 -8.60
C PHE A 131 1.35 8.48 -8.51
N GLN A 132 1.43 7.43 -9.31
CA GLN A 132 0.58 6.26 -9.17
C GLN A 132 1.29 5.20 -8.34
N ILE A 133 0.66 4.79 -7.24
CA ILE A 133 1.18 3.74 -6.36
C ILE A 133 0.27 2.52 -6.44
N HIS A 134 0.85 1.36 -6.74
CA HIS A 134 0.15 0.09 -6.85
C HIS A 134 0.54 -0.80 -5.68
N PHE A 135 -0.46 -1.29 -4.96
CA PHE A 135 -0.29 -2.25 -3.89
C PHE A 135 -1.36 -3.35 -4.02
N GLY A 136 -0.93 -4.57 -4.34
CA GLY A 136 -1.84 -5.66 -4.66
C GLY A 136 -2.76 -5.29 -5.84
N LYS A 137 -4.07 -5.23 -5.58
CA LYS A 137 -5.08 -4.84 -6.57
C LYS A 137 -5.45 -3.35 -6.51
N GLN A 138 -4.95 -2.63 -5.50
CA GLN A 138 -5.28 -1.23 -5.25
C GLN A 138 -4.31 -0.32 -6.00
N ARG A 139 -4.86 0.80 -6.48
CA ARG A 139 -4.10 1.85 -7.15
C ARG A 139 -4.50 3.18 -6.54
N PHE A 140 -3.51 3.98 -6.22
CA PHE A 140 -3.65 5.27 -5.58
C PHE A 140 -2.95 6.35 -6.40
N VAL A 141 -3.47 7.56 -6.35
CA VAL A 141 -2.89 8.72 -7.04
C VAL A 141 -2.53 9.76 -6.00
N LEU A 142 -1.24 9.88 -5.70
CA LEU A 142 -0.75 10.70 -4.61
C LEU A 142 0.02 11.92 -5.13
N ALA A 143 -0.05 13.01 -4.40
CA ALA A 143 0.74 14.22 -4.59
C ALA A 143 1.71 14.43 -3.42
N PRO A 144 2.89 15.03 -3.65
CA PRO A 144 3.77 15.46 -2.57
C PRO A 144 3.10 16.49 -1.67
N VAL A 145 3.39 16.42 -0.37
CA VAL A 145 3.01 17.43 0.61
C VAL A 145 4.26 17.92 1.33
N GLU A 146 4.27 19.20 1.68
CA GLU A 146 5.35 19.79 2.46
C GLU A 146 5.37 19.19 3.87
N THR A 147 6.57 18.84 4.34
CA THR A 147 6.76 18.27 5.67
C THR A 147 7.82 19.04 6.43
N SER A 148 7.60 19.24 7.73
CA SER A 148 8.59 19.82 8.64
C SER A 148 9.59 18.79 9.17
N THR A 149 9.24 17.50 9.10
CA THR A 149 10.06 16.40 9.63
C THR A 149 11.16 15.94 8.68
N GLY A 150 11.23 16.50 7.47
CA GLY A 150 12.23 16.15 6.45
C GLY A 150 12.01 14.79 5.76
N ALA A 151 10.95 14.06 6.13
CA ALA A 151 10.56 12.85 5.41
C ALA A 151 9.70 13.23 4.20
N LEU A 152 10.01 12.70 3.02
CA LEU A 152 9.19 12.93 1.85
C LEU A 152 7.84 12.21 2.05
N ARG A 153 6.75 12.93 1.85
CA ARG A 153 5.39 12.42 2.06
C ARG A 153 4.55 12.69 0.83
N LEU A 154 3.86 11.65 0.37
CA LEU A 154 2.85 11.74 -0.66
C LEU A 154 1.48 11.41 -0.05
N GLU A 155 0.42 12.06 -0.51
CA GLU A 155 -0.94 11.85 -0.02
C GLU A 155 -1.99 11.81 -1.13
N ASP A 156 -3.03 11.00 -0.90
CA ASP A 156 -4.32 11.10 -1.56
C ASP A 156 -5.41 11.31 -0.49
N PRO A 157 -5.85 12.55 -0.24
CA PRO A 157 -6.81 12.85 0.81
C PRO A 157 -8.15 12.10 0.66
N ARG A 158 -8.54 11.77 -0.58
CA ARG A 158 -9.82 11.09 -0.86
C ARG A 158 -9.82 9.64 -0.38
N THR A 159 -8.72 8.92 -0.61
CA THR A 159 -8.59 7.51 -0.21
C THR A 159 -7.95 7.36 1.16
N GLY A 160 -7.33 8.41 1.68
CA GLY A 160 -6.53 8.37 2.89
C GLY A 160 -5.19 7.65 2.70
N ALA A 161 -4.79 7.38 1.45
CA ALA A 161 -3.50 6.75 1.18
C ALA A 161 -2.38 7.76 1.44
N VAL A 162 -1.42 7.35 2.26
CA VAL A 162 -0.25 8.15 2.60
C VAL A 162 0.99 7.30 2.38
N TRP A 163 1.95 7.82 1.63
CA TRP A 163 3.24 7.17 1.36
C TRP A 163 4.35 8.02 1.98
N LEU A 164 5.13 7.43 2.88
CA LEU A 164 6.29 8.07 3.49
C LEU A 164 7.56 7.45 2.92
N GLN A 165 8.47 8.29 2.44
CA GLN A 165 9.83 7.92 2.09
C GLN A 165 10.79 8.50 3.12
N LEU A 166 11.41 7.62 3.90
CA LEU A 166 12.51 7.93 4.78
C LEU A 166 13.83 7.60 4.07
N ALA A 167 14.95 7.99 4.69
CA ALA A 167 16.28 7.82 4.09
C ALA A 167 16.63 6.35 3.78
N ASN A 168 16.22 5.41 4.63
CA ASN A 168 16.58 4.00 4.55
C ASN A 168 15.41 3.06 4.22
N LYS A 169 14.17 3.55 4.30
CA LYS A 169 12.95 2.76 4.04
C LYS A 169 11.77 3.64 3.71
N SER A 170 10.75 3.03 3.14
CA SER A 170 9.47 3.64 2.83
C SER A 170 8.34 2.83 3.46
N MET A 171 7.17 3.45 3.61
CA MET A 171 5.99 2.79 4.18
C MET A 171 4.71 3.43 3.65
N MET A 172 3.64 2.64 3.62
CA MET A 172 2.30 3.09 3.26
C MET A 172 1.38 3.02 4.48
N MET A 173 0.61 4.08 4.68
CA MET A 173 -0.41 4.18 5.71
C MET A 173 -1.77 4.51 5.09
N ASN A 174 -2.82 4.01 5.71
CA ASN A 174 -4.17 4.52 5.51
C ASN A 174 -4.48 5.48 6.67
N SER A 175 -4.50 6.78 6.40
CA SER A 175 -4.73 7.83 7.40
C SER A 175 -6.16 7.85 7.92
N GLN A 176 -7.15 7.45 7.12
CA GLN A 176 -8.55 7.36 7.55
C GLN A 176 -8.77 6.24 8.57
N LEU A 177 -8.05 5.13 8.41
CA LEU A 177 -8.11 3.98 9.33
C LEU A 177 -7.04 4.02 10.43
N GLY A 178 -6.08 4.93 10.34
CA GLY A 178 -4.92 4.98 11.24
C GLY A 178 -4.06 3.70 11.21
N LYS A 179 -4.02 2.98 10.08
CA LYS A 179 -3.33 1.68 9.96
C LYS A 179 -2.18 1.74 8.98
N ARG A 180 -1.04 1.15 9.35
CA ARG A 180 0.07 0.85 8.44
C ARG A 180 -0.35 -0.31 7.54
N VAL A 181 -0.24 -0.10 6.23
CA VAL A 181 -0.69 -1.05 5.20
C VAL A 181 0.49 -1.91 4.75
N VAL A 182 1.63 -1.28 4.53
CA VAL A 182 2.92 -1.95 4.30
C VAL A 182 4.04 -1.15 4.92
N ASP A 183 5.04 -1.87 5.42
CA ASP A 183 6.22 -1.31 6.04
C ASP A 183 7.51 -1.88 5.45
N GLU A 184 8.63 -1.24 5.78
CA GLU A 184 9.97 -1.64 5.36
C GLU A 184 10.13 -1.81 3.85
N CYS A 185 9.45 -0.97 3.06
CA CYS A 185 9.60 -0.97 1.62
C CYS A 185 10.92 -0.30 1.24
N MET A 186 11.80 -0.97 0.52
CA MET A 186 13.13 -0.41 0.18
C MET A 186 13.35 -0.33 -1.32
N SER A 187 13.79 0.84 -1.79
CA SER A 187 14.43 0.97 -3.10
C SER A 187 15.91 0.52 -3.04
N PRO A 188 16.57 0.29 -4.20
CA PRO A 188 17.99 -0.06 -4.22
C PRO A 188 18.92 0.98 -3.55
N SER A 189 18.58 2.27 -3.63
CA SER A 189 19.33 3.33 -2.93
C SER A 189 19.11 3.26 -1.42
N GLN A 190 17.86 3.06 -0.99
CA GLN A 190 17.48 2.91 0.42
C GLN A 190 18.14 1.68 1.06
N THR A 191 18.24 0.55 0.35
CA THR A 191 18.94 -0.64 0.87
C THR A 191 20.41 -0.37 1.16
N GLN A 192 21.09 0.43 0.32
CA GLN A 192 22.49 0.79 0.57
C GLN A 192 22.62 1.66 1.83
N VAL A 193 21.73 2.63 1.99
CA VAL A 193 21.66 3.46 3.20
C VAL A 193 21.35 2.61 4.43
N ALA A 194 20.39 1.70 4.34
CA ALA A 194 20.03 0.78 5.43
C ALA A 194 21.24 -0.06 5.87
N ARG A 195 21.98 -0.64 4.92
CA ARG A 195 23.21 -1.41 5.22
C ARG A 195 24.33 -0.54 5.79
N ALA A 196 24.44 0.72 5.38
CA ALA A 196 25.41 1.64 5.96
C ALA A 196 25.04 2.01 7.40
N MET A 197 23.76 2.26 7.67
CA MET A 197 23.24 2.53 9.01
C MET A 197 23.34 1.33 9.94
N GLU A 198 23.23 0.10 9.42
CA GLU A 198 23.47 -1.11 10.20
C GLU A 198 24.93 -1.20 10.69
N LYS A 199 25.88 -0.77 9.85
CA LYS A 199 27.31 -0.76 10.21
C LYS A 199 27.68 0.37 11.16
N ASN A 200 26.94 1.48 11.12
CA ASN A 200 27.18 2.66 11.95
C ASN A 200 25.84 3.28 12.36
N PRO A 201 25.16 2.73 13.38
CA PRO A 201 23.86 3.22 13.79
C PRO A 201 23.98 4.64 14.35
N PRO A 202 22.93 5.47 14.19
CA PRO A 202 22.89 6.77 14.86
C PRO A 202 23.05 6.57 16.38
N PRO A 203 23.76 7.47 17.07
CA PRO A 203 23.96 7.38 18.51
C PRO A 203 22.60 7.33 19.22
N SER A 204 22.43 6.42 20.19
CA SER A 204 21.16 6.36 20.91
C SER A 204 21.02 7.58 21.82
N LEU A 205 19.78 8.03 21.99
CA LEU A 205 19.45 9.23 22.74
C LEU A 205 19.69 9.11 24.25
N LEU A 206 19.91 7.89 24.75
CA LEU A 206 20.08 7.60 26.17
C LEU A 206 21.55 7.46 26.58
N GLU A 207 22.46 7.33 25.61
CA GLU A 207 23.89 7.35 25.90
C GLU A 207 24.42 8.79 25.86
N PRO A 208 25.37 9.14 26.75
CA PRO A 208 26.05 10.43 26.65
C PRO A 208 26.62 10.57 25.24
N MET A 209 26.36 11.71 24.59
CA MET A 209 26.80 11.94 23.21
C MET A 209 28.29 11.61 23.08
N PRO A 210 28.68 10.79 22.09
CA PRO A 210 30.08 10.41 21.93
C PRO A 210 30.89 11.69 21.76
N THR A 211 31.79 11.96 22.72
CA THR A 211 32.67 13.12 22.64
C THR A 211 33.50 12.99 21.37
N PRO A 212 33.48 13.99 20.47
CA PRO A 212 34.29 13.92 19.26
C PRO A 212 35.77 13.78 19.67
N LYS A 213 36.46 12.79 19.10
CA LYS A 213 37.85 12.44 19.45
C LYS A 213 38.84 13.62 19.37
N ILE A 214 38.47 14.67 18.64
CA ILE A 214 39.24 15.92 18.54
C ILE A 214 39.36 16.62 19.89
N LEU A 215 38.34 16.56 20.77
CA LEU A 215 38.38 17.21 22.08
C LEU A 215 39.20 16.41 23.11
N GLN A 216 39.27 15.09 23.01
CA GLN A 216 40.06 14.26 23.93
C GLN A 216 41.56 14.54 23.83
N ASN A 217 42.05 14.85 22.62
CA ASN A 217 43.47 15.13 22.41
C ASN A 217 43.87 16.53 22.90
N SER A 218 42.94 17.49 23.00
CA SER A 218 43.23 18.82 23.53
C SER A 218 43.31 18.85 25.06
N PHE A 219 42.57 17.98 25.77
CA PHE A 219 42.63 17.89 27.24
C PHE A 219 43.88 17.14 27.74
N ALA A 220 44.40 16.18 26.97
CA ALA A 220 45.61 15.44 27.34
C ALA A 220 46.91 16.28 27.27
N GLN A 221 46.86 17.48 26.64
CA GLN A 221 48.05 18.30 26.43
C GLN A 221 48.23 19.43 27.46
N GLN A 222 47.31 19.55 28.44
CA GLN A 222 47.32 20.63 29.43
C GLN A 222 47.92 20.25 30.79
N ASP A 223 48.22 18.97 31.03
CA ASP A 223 48.71 18.46 32.33
C ASP A 223 50.20 18.06 32.30
N SER A 224 51.08 18.83 31.65
CA SER A 224 52.54 18.71 31.90
C SER A 224 52.97 19.74 32.94
N PRO A 225 53.32 19.32 34.18
CA PRO A 225 53.96 20.21 35.15
C PRO A 225 55.41 20.48 34.72
N ASN A 226 55.79 21.76 34.82
CA ASN A 226 57.17 22.27 34.70
C ASN A 226 58.03 21.80 35.88
#